data_AF-A0A9W6ZMR0-F1
#
_entry.id   AF-A0A9W6ZMR0-F1
#
_cell.length_a   1.000
_cell.length_b   1.000
_cell.length_c   1.000
_cell.angle_alpha   90.00
_cell.angle_beta   90.00
_cell.angle_gamma   90.00
#
_symmetry.space_group_name_H-M   'P 1'
#
loop_
_entity.id
_entity.type
_entity.pdbx_description
1 polymer ?
#
loop_
_entity_poly.entity_id
_entity_poly.type
_entity_poly.pdbx_seq_one_letter_code
_entity_poly.pdbx_strand_id
1 'polypeptide(L)'
;MVTNSVTFNAKIHEEPNKLLDSLLGDQMSTTNEKMYQEVVQDEIDGEIVTYWGFMLDKVTSCSTILRLVTSTTVQDHNEIRIAVSSVVEEELEETTLPSPHPAATKTFRLLFNKGTIILRPLPFGQTSFNFTALASLGIADEKDNSSQIRSSSNSSATDKRRSTKKLLSSGLGFLSGPDLAKIGFGVVKAEELFNKIALLVYERFEKKAVIDQRMKQHFIANIPIAPALTLAEEEIIKTSVNIANGIFKAKRITGTVNDLIEKFLYRDSEGGAAWGMTKANVDVAAITLFTELWLLDTYDHIGETKSAIREVWKDLDGTRGLQYTTSVSLPSGFKDRLFETWITWAIRVDAGRRTFIIAISPIEEYEA
;
A
#
# COMPACT_ATOMS: atom_id res chain seq x y z
N MET A 1 -0.99 21.22 -28.63
CA MET A 1 -0.80 20.03 -27.75
C MET A 1 -2.15 19.64 -27.16
N VAL A 2 -2.45 18.34 -27.08
CA VAL A 2 -3.61 17.85 -26.32
C VAL A 2 -3.21 17.81 -24.85
N THR A 3 -3.92 18.53 -24.00
CA THR A 3 -3.76 18.49 -22.54
C THR A 3 -4.76 17.52 -21.94
N ASN A 4 -4.28 16.62 -21.09
CA ASN A 4 -5.14 15.69 -20.35
C ASN A 4 -5.04 16.01 -18.86
N SER A 5 -6.17 15.95 -18.16
CA SER A 5 -6.17 15.94 -16.70
C SER A 5 -5.66 14.58 -16.24
N VAL A 6 -4.63 14.58 -15.40
CA VAL A 6 -4.05 13.38 -14.79
C VAL A 6 -4.17 13.48 -13.28
N THR A 7 -4.44 12.35 -12.63
CA THR A 7 -4.60 12.29 -11.17
C THR A 7 -3.97 11.01 -10.65
N PHE A 8 -3.17 11.14 -9.60
CA PHE A 8 -2.57 10.03 -8.88
C PHE A 8 -2.90 10.16 -7.40
N ASN A 9 -3.33 9.05 -6.81
CA ASN A 9 -3.62 8.92 -5.39
C ASN A 9 -2.86 7.73 -4.85
N ALA A 10 -2.07 7.94 -3.80
CA ALA A 10 -1.35 6.87 -3.13
C ALA A 10 -1.24 7.08 -1.63
N LYS A 11 -1.13 5.96 -0.91
CA LYS A 11 -0.78 5.92 0.50
C LYS A 11 0.72 5.64 0.61
N ILE A 12 1.52 6.69 0.83
CA ILE A 12 2.98 6.60 0.87
C ILE A 12 3.47 6.27 2.29
N HIS A 13 4.49 5.40 2.40
CA HIS A 13 5.01 4.91 3.69
C HIS A 13 6.12 5.82 4.25
N GLU A 14 5.86 7.13 4.23
CA GLU A 14 6.75 8.16 4.76
C GLU A 14 5.93 9.30 5.35
N GLU A 15 6.50 10.04 6.30
CA GLU A 15 5.87 11.20 6.93
C GLU A 15 5.80 12.41 5.98
N PRO A 16 4.78 13.30 6.08
CA PRO A 16 4.59 14.38 5.12
C PRO A 16 5.80 15.30 4.96
N ASN A 17 6.46 15.66 6.07
CA ASN A 17 7.64 16.55 6.03
C ASN A 17 8.85 15.86 5.39
N LYS A 18 9.12 14.60 5.73
CA LYS A 18 10.22 13.83 5.12
C LYS A 18 9.97 13.60 3.62
N LEU A 19 8.71 13.37 3.26
CA LEU A 19 8.31 13.25 1.87
C LEU A 19 8.46 14.60 1.15
N LEU A 20 8.05 15.71 1.77
CA LEU A 20 8.26 17.07 1.27
C LEU A 20 9.75 17.35 1.05
N ASP A 21 10.58 17.12 2.05
CA ASP A 21 12.03 17.30 1.98
C ASP A 21 12.63 16.46 0.85
N SER A 22 12.13 15.24 0.63
CA SER A 22 12.59 14.41 -0.47
C SER A 22 12.15 14.99 -1.83
N LEU A 23 10.92 15.49 -1.95
CA LEU A 23 10.37 16.07 -3.19
C LEU A 23 11.02 17.40 -3.58
N LEU A 24 11.54 18.15 -2.59
CA LEU A 24 12.15 19.46 -2.77
C LEU A 24 13.68 19.45 -2.71
N GLY A 25 14.28 18.42 -2.11
CA GLY A 25 15.70 18.38 -1.79
C GLY A 25 16.59 17.82 -2.91
N ASP A 26 17.89 17.95 -2.67
CA ASP A 26 18.93 17.84 -3.69
C ASP A 26 19.53 16.44 -3.88
N GLN A 27 18.98 15.43 -3.23
CA GLN A 27 19.44 14.05 -3.43
C GLN A 27 18.29 13.06 -3.41
N MET A 28 17.75 12.81 -4.60
CA MET A 28 17.04 11.57 -4.86
C MET A 28 17.85 10.59 -5.73
N SER A 29 19.19 10.59 -5.69
CA SER A 29 19.96 9.51 -6.30
C SER A 29 20.03 8.31 -5.33
N THR A 30 19.44 7.19 -5.74
CA THR A 30 19.83 5.89 -5.20
C THR A 30 20.42 5.08 -6.34
N THR A 31 21.43 4.30 -6.01
CA THR A 31 22.34 3.56 -6.90
C THR A 31 21.69 2.48 -7.79
N ASN A 32 20.36 2.47 -7.93
CA ASN A 32 19.58 1.53 -8.74
C ASN A 32 18.53 2.24 -9.64
N GLU A 33 18.93 3.40 -10.19
CA GLU A 33 18.58 4.03 -11.49
C GLU A 33 17.19 3.78 -12.14
N LYS A 34 16.08 4.03 -11.41
CA LYS A 34 14.77 4.25 -12.06
C LYS A 34 14.25 5.69 -11.96
N MET A 35 14.75 6.48 -11.02
CA MET A 35 14.36 7.88 -10.80
C MET A 35 15.57 8.68 -10.33
N TYR A 36 15.74 9.88 -10.87
CA TYR A 36 16.75 10.86 -10.48
C TYR A 36 16.09 12.24 -10.29
N GLN A 37 16.59 13.00 -9.32
CA GLN A 37 16.13 14.36 -9.03
C GLN A 37 17.35 15.22 -8.74
N GLU A 38 17.29 16.47 -9.19
CA GLU A 38 18.33 17.48 -9.00
C GLU A 38 17.64 18.84 -8.84
N VAL A 39 18.05 19.64 -7.84
CA VAL A 39 17.58 21.02 -7.71
C VAL A 39 18.32 21.87 -8.75
N VAL A 40 17.57 22.53 -9.61
CA VAL A 40 18.10 23.36 -10.70
C VAL A 40 18.21 24.82 -10.28
N GLN A 41 17.34 25.26 -9.38
CA GLN A 41 17.36 26.60 -8.80
C GLN A 41 17.00 26.52 -7.31
N ASP A 42 17.88 27.08 -6.48
CA ASP A 42 17.70 27.19 -5.03
C ASP A 42 16.42 27.96 -4.68
N GLU A 43 15.91 27.74 -3.47
CA GLU A 43 14.67 28.33 -2.98
C GLU A 43 14.73 29.87 -3.00
N ILE A 44 13.89 30.48 -3.84
CA ILE A 44 13.63 31.93 -3.85
C ILE A 44 12.15 32.14 -3.58
N ASP A 45 11.81 32.85 -2.50
CA ASP A 45 10.43 33.17 -2.10
C ASP A 45 9.49 31.95 -1.94
N GLY A 46 10.03 30.78 -1.54
CA GLY A 46 9.26 29.54 -1.35
C GLY A 46 8.98 28.77 -2.65
N GLU A 47 9.59 29.21 -3.76
CA GLU A 47 9.62 28.51 -5.04
C GLU A 47 10.94 27.75 -5.19
N ILE A 48 10.86 26.46 -5.55
CA ILE A 48 12.01 25.62 -5.85
C ILE A 48 11.83 25.05 -7.25
N VAL A 49 12.87 25.09 -8.08
CA VAL A 49 12.86 24.44 -9.40
C VAL A 49 13.64 23.14 -9.32
N THR A 50 12.96 22.03 -9.58
CA THR A 50 13.56 20.69 -9.53
C THR A 50 13.48 20.03 -10.90
N TYR A 51 14.57 19.40 -11.32
CA TYR A 51 14.58 18.48 -12.44
C TYR A 51 14.22 17.09 -11.92
N TRP A 52 13.24 16.45 -12.55
CA TRP A 52 12.85 15.08 -12.27
C TRP A 52 13.03 14.22 -13.51
N GLY A 53 13.74 13.12 -13.36
CA GLY A 53 13.97 12.18 -14.44
C GLY A 53 13.67 10.74 -14.05
N PHE A 54 13.19 9.97 -15.00
CA PHE A 54 12.66 8.62 -14.81
C PHE A 54 13.14 7.70 -15.91
N MET A 55 13.68 6.54 -15.56
CA MET A 55 13.91 5.44 -16.49
C MET A 55 12.66 4.56 -16.51
N LEU A 56 11.94 4.57 -17.63
CA LEU A 56 10.71 3.79 -17.80
C LEU A 56 10.99 2.33 -18.15
N ASP A 57 12.09 2.11 -18.86
CA ASP A 57 12.66 0.80 -19.19
C ASP A 57 14.18 0.95 -19.41
N LYS A 58 14.85 -0.06 -19.98
CA LYS A 58 16.31 -0.06 -20.18
C LYS A 58 16.82 1.04 -21.12
N VAL A 59 15.98 1.56 -22.01
CA VAL A 59 16.37 2.44 -23.12
C VAL A 59 15.50 3.69 -23.25
N THR A 60 14.39 3.77 -22.51
CA THR A 60 13.42 4.88 -22.55
C THR A 60 13.45 5.65 -21.24
N SER A 61 13.67 6.96 -21.33
CA SER A 61 13.55 7.89 -20.21
C SER A 61 12.43 8.90 -20.41
N CYS A 62 11.94 9.43 -19.29
CA CYS A 62 11.10 10.61 -19.25
C CYS A 62 11.73 11.63 -18.30
N SER A 63 11.61 12.90 -18.63
CA SER A 63 12.06 14.00 -17.78
C SER A 63 11.02 15.10 -17.71
N THR A 64 11.08 15.88 -16.64
CA THR A 64 10.27 17.07 -16.44
C THR A 64 11.03 18.02 -15.52
N ILE A 65 10.94 19.32 -15.78
CA ILE A 65 11.46 20.34 -14.88
C ILE A 65 10.24 20.98 -14.24
N LEU A 66 10.18 20.96 -12.92
CA LEU A 66 9.04 21.38 -12.12
C LEU A 66 9.41 22.60 -11.29
N ARG A 67 8.64 23.67 -11.44
CA ARG A 67 8.50 24.72 -10.43
C ARG A 67 7.54 24.22 -9.36
N LEU A 68 8.04 24.11 -8.15
CA LEU A 68 7.31 23.68 -6.96
C LEU A 68 7.18 24.89 -6.04
N VAL A 69 5.95 25.33 -5.80
CA VAL A 69 5.67 26.43 -4.88
C VAL A 69 4.92 25.88 -3.69
N THR A 70 5.56 25.93 -2.53
CA THR A 70 4.97 25.38 -1.30
C THR A 70 4.05 26.41 -0.65
N SER A 71 2.89 25.95 -0.18
CA SER A 71 2.02 26.74 0.68
C SER A 71 1.47 25.85 1.78
N THR A 72 1.77 26.19 3.03
CA THR A 72 1.19 25.50 4.18
C THR A 72 -0.11 26.20 4.55
N THR A 73 -1.24 25.50 4.45
CA THR A 73 -2.51 26.07 4.88
C THR A 73 -2.76 25.66 6.33
N VAL A 74 -2.69 26.62 7.27
CA VAL A 74 -3.10 26.38 8.66
C VAL A 74 -4.61 26.56 8.75
N GLN A 75 -5.35 25.45 8.62
CA GLN A 75 -6.69 25.29 9.18
C GLN A 75 -7.02 23.78 9.27
N ASP A 76 -7.20 23.33 10.52
CA ASP A 76 -7.72 22.04 11.03
C ASP A 76 -7.09 20.69 10.61
N HIS A 77 -6.28 20.58 9.53
CA HIS A 77 -5.87 19.24 9.03
C HIS A 77 -4.38 19.01 8.71
N ASN A 78 -3.47 19.90 9.13
CA ASN A 78 -2.01 19.75 8.94
C ASN A 78 -1.64 19.28 7.50
N GLU A 79 -2.29 19.90 6.51
CA GLU A 79 -2.18 19.55 5.08
C GLU A 79 -1.11 20.42 4.43
N ILE A 80 -0.25 19.81 3.61
CA ILE A 80 0.76 20.51 2.82
C ILE A 80 0.28 20.55 1.37
N ARG A 81 0.21 21.75 0.79
CA ARG A 81 -0.15 21.97 -0.61
C ARG A 81 1.04 22.50 -1.38
N ILE A 82 1.34 21.87 -2.51
CA ILE A 82 2.43 22.27 -3.40
C ILE A 82 1.79 22.55 -4.75
N ALA A 83 1.88 23.80 -5.23
CA ALA A 83 1.54 24.12 -6.60
C ALA A 83 2.67 23.63 -7.51
N VAL A 84 2.30 23.00 -8.63
CA VAL A 84 3.23 22.39 -9.57
C VAL A 84 2.98 22.95 -10.97
N SER A 85 4.02 23.42 -11.63
CA SER A 85 4.00 23.77 -13.05
C SER A 85 5.35 23.49 -13.68
N SER A 86 5.39 23.15 -14.95
CA SER A 86 6.65 23.01 -15.67
C SER A 86 7.26 24.36 -15.99
N VAL A 87 8.58 24.45 -15.88
CA VAL A 87 9.35 25.62 -16.32
C VAL A 87 9.64 25.47 -17.81
N VAL A 88 9.45 26.56 -18.58
CA VAL A 88 9.83 26.60 -19.99
C VAL A 88 11.33 26.90 -20.07
N GLU A 89 12.06 26.27 -20.98
CA GLU A 89 13.53 26.42 -21.07
C GLU A 89 14.00 27.87 -21.20
N GLU A 90 13.18 28.74 -21.79
CA GLU A 90 13.45 30.18 -21.92
C GLU A 90 13.47 30.93 -20.57
N GLU A 91 12.87 30.35 -19.51
CA GLU A 91 12.83 30.91 -18.16
C GLU A 91 14.02 30.46 -17.28
N LEU A 92 14.84 29.53 -17.75
CA LEU A 92 16.04 29.09 -17.02
C LEU A 92 17.20 29.97 -17.47
N GLU A 93 17.90 30.59 -16.51
CA GLU A 93 19.23 31.17 -16.75
C GLU A 93 20.15 30.07 -17.32
N GLU A 94 21.25 30.43 -18.01
CA GLU A 94 22.20 29.55 -18.77
C GLU A 94 22.83 28.35 -17.98
N THR A 95 22.23 27.90 -16.88
CA THR A 95 22.37 26.56 -16.32
C THR A 95 22.17 25.47 -17.38
N THR A 96 23.22 24.68 -17.59
CA THR A 96 23.17 23.46 -18.39
C THR A 96 22.16 22.50 -17.77
N LEU A 97 21.01 22.34 -18.42
CA LEU A 97 20.02 21.35 -18.02
C LEU A 97 20.68 19.98 -17.83
N PRO A 98 20.30 19.22 -16.78
CA PRO A 98 20.81 17.87 -16.58
C PRO A 98 20.62 17.03 -17.83
N SER A 99 21.72 16.45 -18.32
CA SER A 99 21.65 15.59 -19.50
C SER A 99 20.79 14.36 -19.19
N PRO A 100 19.91 13.93 -20.11
CA PRO A 100 19.13 12.72 -19.91
C PRO A 100 20.06 11.52 -19.65
N HIS A 101 19.56 10.56 -18.89
CA HIS A 101 20.30 9.37 -18.47
C HIS A 101 21.12 8.76 -19.63
N PRO A 102 22.42 8.44 -19.45
CA PRO A 102 23.30 8.05 -20.55
C PRO A 102 22.86 6.77 -21.27
N ALA A 103 22.13 5.89 -20.59
CA ALA A 103 21.56 4.67 -21.17
C ALA A 103 20.28 4.89 -22.02
N ALA A 104 19.67 6.08 -21.96
CA ALA A 104 18.44 6.35 -22.69
C ALA A 104 18.73 6.65 -24.18
N THR A 105 18.06 5.92 -25.06
CA THR A 105 18.04 6.18 -26.51
C THR A 105 16.80 6.95 -26.95
N LYS A 106 15.76 6.97 -26.11
CA LYS A 106 14.52 7.73 -26.33
C LYS A 106 14.18 8.52 -25.08
N THR A 107 13.93 9.82 -25.24
CA THR A 107 13.60 10.71 -24.14
C THR A 107 12.30 11.45 -24.41
N PHE A 108 11.39 11.38 -23.45
CA PHE A 108 10.16 12.15 -23.47
C PHE A 108 10.24 13.29 -22.46
N ARG A 109 9.53 14.38 -22.74
CA ARG A 109 9.29 15.43 -21.77
C ARG A 109 7.83 15.46 -21.39
N LEU A 110 7.57 15.35 -20.09
CA LEU A 110 6.24 15.56 -19.54
C LEU A 110 6.13 17.00 -19.07
N LEU A 111 5.18 17.75 -19.63
CA LEU A 111 4.95 19.15 -19.29
C LEU A 111 3.65 19.26 -18.50
N PHE A 112 3.71 19.93 -17.34
CA PHE A 112 2.57 20.20 -16.48
C PHE A 112 2.23 21.68 -16.55
N ASN A 113 1.07 22.04 -17.09
CA ASN A 113 0.69 23.45 -17.21
C ASN A 113 0.28 24.03 -15.85
N LYS A 114 -0.44 23.21 -15.07
CA LYS A 114 -0.89 23.54 -13.71
C LYS A 114 -1.24 22.26 -12.99
N GLY A 115 -0.78 22.12 -11.77
CA GLY A 115 -1.09 21.00 -10.90
C GLY A 115 -0.95 21.34 -9.43
N THR A 116 -1.36 20.39 -8.61
CA THR A 116 -1.29 20.47 -7.16
C THR A 116 -0.92 19.11 -6.61
N ILE A 117 0.08 19.09 -5.73
CA ILE A 117 0.35 17.96 -4.83
C ILE A 117 -0.24 18.32 -3.46
N ILE A 118 -0.99 17.37 -2.89
CA ILE A 118 -1.56 17.47 -1.55
C ILE A 118 -1.00 16.32 -0.72
N LEU A 119 -0.35 16.65 0.39
CA LEU A 119 0.15 15.71 1.38
C LEU A 119 -0.70 15.83 2.64
N ARG A 120 -1.31 14.72 3.07
CA ARG A 120 -2.02 14.65 4.35
C ARG A 120 -1.40 13.59 5.24
N PRO A 121 -1.14 13.88 6.52
CA PRO A 121 -0.69 12.86 7.46
C PRO A 121 -1.74 11.77 7.58
N LEU A 122 -1.28 10.53 7.59
CA LEU A 122 -2.04 9.34 7.92
C LEU A 122 -1.39 8.65 9.13
N PRO A 123 -2.13 7.78 9.84
CA PRO A 123 -1.59 7.00 10.95
C PRO A 123 -0.29 6.26 10.60
N PHE A 124 0.49 5.95 11.64
CA PHE A 124 1.74 5.16 11.53
C PHE A 124 2.85 5.81 10.68
N GLY A 125 2.84 7.14 10.59
CA GLY A 125 3.82 7.91 9.83
C GLY A 125 3.70 7.66 8.33
N GLN A 126 2.46 7.54 7.84
CA GLN A 126 2.13 7.44 6.43
C GLN A 126 1.62 8.79 5.91
N THR A 127 1.56 8.94 4.59
CA THR A 127 1.06 10.15 3.93
C THR A 127 0.08 9.79 2.83
N SER A 128 -1.09 10.44 2.82
CA SER A 128 -1.95 10.47 1.65
C SER A 128 -1.34 11.45 0.65
N PHE A 129 -0.88 10.92 -0.48
CA PHE A 129 -0.29 11.67 -1.58
C PHE A 129 -1.33 11.77 -2.70
N ASN A 130 -1.80 12.98 -2.99
CA ASN A 130 -2.64 13.26 -4.15
C ASN A 130 -1.90 14.21 -5.08
N PHE A 131 -1.69 13.81 -6.33
CA PHE A 131 -1.14 14.68 -7.37
C PHE A 131 -2.15 14.80 -8.51
N THR A 132 -2.62 16.01 -8.76
CA THR A 132 -3.52 16.34 -9.87
C THR A 132 -2.90 17.39 -10.76
N ALA A 133 -2.86 17.20 -12.08
CA ALA A 133 -2.29 18.17 -13.01
C ALA A 133 -2.91 18.11 -14.41
N LEU A 134 -2.75 19.19 -15.17
CA LEU A 134 -2.94 19.19 -16.61
C LEU A 134 -1.60 18.89 -17.29
N ALA A 135 -1.49 17.70 -17.88
CA ALA A 135 -0.26 17.21 -18.48
C ALA A 135 -0.34 17.18 -20.01
N SER A 136 0.79 17.48 -20.66
CA SER A 136 0.99 17.29 -22.10
C SER A 136 2.35 16.65 -22.37
N LEU A 137 2.45 15.94 -23.49
CA LEU A 137 3.65 15.21 -23.87
C LEU A 137 4.42 15.99 -24.94
N GLY A 138 5.66 16.34 -24.64
CA GLY A 138 6.66 16.80 -25.61
C GLY A 138 7.62 15.66 -25.96
N ILE A 139 8.09 15.61 -27.20
CA ILE A 139 9.20 14.75 -27.61
C ILE A 139 10.46 15.62 -27.48
N ALA A 140 11.42 15.18 -26.65
CA ALA A 140 12.76 15.75 -26.65
C ALA A 140 13.58 14.95 -27.67
N ASP A 141 14.32 15.65 -28.51
CA ASP A 141 14.94 15.13 -29.75
C ASP A 141 15.43 13.68 -29.70
N GLU A 142 15.12 12.94 -30.75
CA GLU A 142 15.71 11.63 -31.02
C GLU A 142 17.21 11.85 -31.29
N LYS A 143 18.10 11.19 -30.53
CA LYS A 143 19.55 11.22 -30.82
C LYS A 143 19.75 10.66 -32.23
N ASP A 144 19.91 11.57 -33.19
CA ASP A 144 20.00 11.25 -34.60
C ASP A 144 21.38 10.64 -34.90
N ASN A 145 21.54 9.35 -34.60
CA ASN A 145 22.73 8.57 -34.94
C ASN A 145 22.68 8.13 -36.41
N SER A 146 22.48 9.07 -37.35
CA SER A 146 22.49 8.76 -38.77
C SER A 146 23.12 9.86 -39.64
N SER A 147 24.44 10.05 -39.50
CA SER A 147 25.22 10.52 -40.63
C SER A 147 25.27 9.43 -41.70
N GLN A 148 24.76 9.74 -42.90
CA GLN A 148 25.04 9.19 -44.23
C GLN A 148 23.89 8.46 -44.99
N ILE A 149 23.52 9.13 -46.10
CA ILE A 149 23.23 8.61 -47.47
C ILE A 149 21.75 8.61 -47.95
N ARG A 150 21.51 9.64 -48.78
CA ARG A 150 20.79 9.68 -50.09
C ARG A 150 19.27 9.42 -50.18
N SER A 151 18.59 10.51 -50.54
CA SER A 151 17.63 10.69 -51.66
C SER A 151 16.79 9.48 -52.12
N SER A 152 15.46 9.59 -52.06
CA SER A 152 14.61 10.05 -53.19
C SER A 152 13.14 9.62 -53.05
N SER A 153 12.24 10.59 -53.27
CA SER A 153 10.94 10.53 -53.96
C SER A 153 9.76 9.66 -53.48
N ASN A 154 8.63 10.37 -53.38
CA ASN A 154 7.28 10.06 -53.87
C ASN A 154 6.27 9.30 -52.98
N SER A 155 5.29 10.10 -52.52
CA SER A 155 3.83 9.92 -52.63
C SER A 155 3.22 8.54 -52.39
N SER A 156 2.29 8.46 -51.44
CA SER A 156 0.86 8.33 -51.76
C SER A 156 -0.01 8.27 -50.50
N ALA A 157 -1.15 8.94 -50.60
CA ALA A 157 -2.24 8.87 -49.66
C ALA A 157 -2.89 7.48 -49.69
N THR A 158 -3.23 6.94 -48.51
CA THR A 158 -4.48 6.20 -48.36
C THR A 158 -5.04 6.38 -46.96
N ASP A 159 -6.09 7.18 -46.94
CA ASP A 159 -7.09 7.32 -45.91
C ASP A 159 -7.84 5.99 -45.73
N LYS A 160 -7.83 5.41 -44.52
CA LYS A 160 -8.74 4.33 -44.13
C LYS A 160 -9.17 4.49 -42.68
N ARG A 161 -10.24 5.26 -42.52
CA ARG A 161 -11.23 5.13 -41.45
C ARG A 161 -11.60 3.65 -41.24
N ARG A 162 -11.38 3.13 -40.04
CA ARG A 162 -12.14 1.99 -39.53
C ARG A 162 -12.59 2.25 -38.10
N SER A 163 -13.90 2.47 -37.99
CA SER A 163 -14.67 2.53 -36.76
C SER A 163 -14.81 1.12 -36.18
N THR A 164 -14.50 0.97 -34.88
CA THR A 164 -15.13 -0.05 -34.02
C THR A 164 -15.37 0.52 -32.63
N LYS A 165 -16.55 0.14 -32.12
CA LYS A 165 -17.31 0.68 -30.99
C LYS A 165 -16.73 0.31 -29.62
N LYS A 166 -17.05 1.18 -28.65
CA LYS A 166 -17.37 0.98 -27.21
C LYS A 166 -16.71 -0.19 -26.46
N LEU A 167 -16.07 0.15 -25.35
CA LEU A 167 -16.39 -0.40 -24.02
C LEU A 167 -15.94 0.59 -22.93
N LEU A 168 -16.93 1.31 -22.38
CA LEU A 168 -16.87 1.88 -21.04
C LEU A 168 -17.12 0.71 -20.08
N SER A 169 -16.13 0.39 -19.26
CA SER A 169 -16.34 -0.34 -18.02
C SER A 169 -15.47 0.33 -16.95
N SER A 170 -16.16 1.09 -16.11
CA SER A 170 -15.77 1.48 -14.76
C SER A 170 -15.30 0.26 -13.97
N GLY A 171 -14.11 0.36 -13.36
CA GLY A 171 -13.59 -0.63 -12.43
C GLY A 171 -12.11 -0.40 -12.19
N LEU A 172 -11.78 0.32 -11.11
CA LEU A 172 -10.42 0.34 -10.55
C LEU A 172 -10.06 -1.11 -10.15
N GLY A 173 -9.19 -1.73 -10.94
CA GLY A 173 -8.46 -2.93 -10.55
C GLY A 173 -7.02 -2.56 -10.23
N PHE A 174 -6.58 -2.89 -9.02
CA PHE A 174 -5.17 -2.84 -8.61
C PHE A 174 -4.33 -3.64 -9.62
N LEU A 175 -3.41 -2.98 -10.32
CA LEU A 175 -2.40 -3.66 -11.12
C LEU A 175 -1.29 -4.12 -10.17
N SER A 176 -1.20 -5.43 -9.94
CA SER A 176 -0.03 -6.05 -9.33
C SER A 176 1.08 -6.19 -10.39
N GLY A 177 2.33 -6.04 -9.96
CA GLY A 177 3.51 -6.12 -10.84
C GLY A 177 3.77 -7.53 -11.33
N PRO A 178 3.22 -7.92 -12.49
CA PRO A 178 4.04 -8.35 -13.62
C PRO A 178 3.52 -7.92 -15.01
N ASP A 179 2.42 -7.16 -15.12
CA ASP A 179 1.80 -6.83 -16.42
C ASP A 179 2.44 -5.64 -17.19
N LEU A 180 3.47 -5.02 -16.63
CA LEU A 180 4.17 -3.86 -17.21
C LEU A 180 4.98 -4.16 -18.48
N ALA A 181 5.27 -5.42 -18.79
CA ALA A 181 6.12 -5.80 -19.92
C ALA A 181 5.39 -5.85 -21.29
N LYS A 182 4.07 -5.62 -21.35
CA LYS A 182 3.26 -5.87 -22.56
C LYS A 182 2.75 -4.62 -23.29
N ILE A 183 3.01 -3.42 -22.79
CA ILE A 183 2.52 -2.19 -23.44
C ILE A 183 3.58 -1.69 -24.43
N GLY A 184 3.35 -1.92 -25.73
CA GLY A 184 4.20 -1.40 -26.80
C GLY A 184 4.15 0.14 -26.87
N PHE A 185 5.31 0.78 -27.01
CA PHE A 185 5.49 2.25 -27.00
C PHE A 185 5.09 2.94 -28.32
N GLY A 186 3.92 2.59 -28.88
CA GLY A 186 3.32 3.30 -30.01
C GLY A 186 2.42 4.44 -29.51
N VAL A 187 2.80 5.69 -29.78
CA VAL A 187 2.08 6.93 -29.37
C VAL A 187 1.61 6.87 -27.91
N VAL A 188 2.56 6.91 -26.98
CA VAL A 188 2.26 6.96 -25.53
C VAL A 188 1.42 8.20 -25.22
N LYS A 189 0.30 8.02 -24.55
CA LYS A 189 -0.50 9.15 -24.05
C LYS A 189 0.14 9.71 -22.78
N ALA A 190 0.06 11.02 -22.58
CA ALA A 190 0.57 11.69 -21.38
C ALA A 190 0.06 11.03 -20.07
N GLU A 191 -1.17 10.53 -20.06
CA GLU A 191 -1.78 9.81 -18.93
C GLU A 191 -1.08 8.48 -18.60
N GLU A 192 -0.78 7.65 -19.61
CA GLU A 192 -0.09 6.37 -19.41
C GLU A 192 1.32 6.59 -18.87
N LEU A 193 2.01 7.62 -19.38
CA LEU A 193 3.33 8.00 -18.91
C LEU A 193 3.30 8.51 -17.47
N PHE A 194 2.33 9.37 -17.16
CA PHE A 194 2.11 9.88 -15.81
C PHE A 194 1.86 8.74 -14.81
N ASN A 195 1.01 7.76 -15.16
CA ASN A 195 0.73 6.60 -14.30
C ASN A 195 1.99 5.76 -14.04
N LYS A 196 2.87 5.57 -15.03
CA LYS A 196 4.15 4.88 -14.85
C LYS A 196 5.08 5.65 -13.90
N ILE A 197 5.21 6.96 -14.09
CA ILE A 197 6.03 7.81 -13.22
C ILE A 197 5.50 7.77 -11.79
N ALA A 198 4.19 7.89 -11.62
CA ALA A 198 3.56 7.86 -10.32
C ALA A 198 3.79 6.53 -9.58
N LEU A 199 3.79 5.41 -10.32
CA LEU A 199 4.15 4.11 -9.76
C LEU A 199 5.63 4.05 -9.32
N LEU A 200 6.56 4.60 -10.12
CA LEU A 200 7.98 4.67 -9.73
C LEU A 200 8.19 5.51 -8.47
N VAL A 201 7.45 6.62 -8.33
CA VAL A 201 7.44 7.42 -7.10
C VAL A 201 6.91 6.58 -5.94
N TYR A 202 5.81 5.84 -6.11
CA TYR A 202 5.29 4.95 -5.07
C TYR A 202 6.29 3.89 -4.62
N GLU A 203 6.85 3.12 -5.58
CA GLU A 203 7.82 2.04 -5.31
C GLU A 203 9.02 2.54 -4.50
N ARG A 204 9.48 3.77 -4.75
CA ARG A 204 10.60 4.38 -4.04
C ARG A 204 10.34 4.54 -2.54
N PHE A 205 9.12 4.91 -2.18
CA PHE A 205 8.74 5.16 -0.79
C PHE A 205 7.99 3.97 -0.17
N GLU A 206 7.98 2.82 -0.82
CA GLU A 206 7.31 1.63 -0.32
C GLU A 206 8.13 1.01 0.83
N LYS A 207 7.65 1.18 2.07
CA LYS A 207 8.23 0.61 3.29
C LYS A 207 7.22 -0.20 4.11
N LYS A 208 6.54 -1.17 3.49
CA LYS A 208 5.44 -1.96 4.10
C LYS A 208 5.79 -2.52 5.48
N ALA A 209 6.91 -3.24 5.58
CA ALA A 209 7.37 -3.84 6.83
C ALA A 209 7.61 -2.82 7.97
N VAL A 210 8.05 -1.60 7.64
CA VAL A 210 8.23 -0.53 8.63
C VAL A 210 6.88 -0.05 9.16
N ILE A 211 5.87 0.05 8.29
CA ILE A 211 4.51 0.39 8.72
C ILE A 211 3.93 -0.71 9.60
N ASP A 212 4.07 -1.97 9.21
CA ASP A 212 3.59 -3.10 10.01
C ASP A 212 4.24 -3.12 11.40
N GLN A 213 5.55 -2.84 11.49
CA GLN A 213 6.23 -2.71 12.77
C GLN A 213 5.67 -1.57 13.63
N ARG A 214 5.41 -0.39 13.03
CA ARG A 214 4.80 0.75 13.73
C ARG A 214 3.37 0.44 14.20
N MET A 215 2.58 -0.26 13.40
CA MET A 215 1.24 -0.73 13.77
C MET A 215 1.31 -1.67 14.98
N LYS A 216 2.22 -2.65 14.95
CA LYS A 216 2.47 -3.58 16.07
C LYS A 216 2.88 -2.84 17.35
N GLN A 217 3.82 -1.90 17.24
CA GLN A 217 4.26 -1.09 18.39
C GLN A 217 3.13 -0.22 18.97
N HIS A 218 2.36 0.45 18.11
CA HIS A 218 1.23 1.26 18.53
C HIS A 218 0.16 0.44 19.24
N PHE A 219 -0.15 -0.75 18.71
CA PHE A 219 -1.08 -1.66 19.37
C PHE A 219 -0.58 -2.07 20.77
N ILE A 220 0.68 -2.49 20.89
CA ILE A 220 1.31 -2.85 22.18
C ILE A 220 1.22 -1.70 23.18
N ALA A 221 1.54 -0.48 22.74
CA ALA A 221 1.52 0.71 23.58
C ALA A 221 0.11 1.05 24.09
N ASN A 222 -0.93 0.70 23.33
CA ASN A 222 -2.31 1.01 23.67
C ASN A 222 -3.03 -0.09 24.47
N ILE A 223 -2.45 -1.29 24.60
CA ILE A 223 -3.02 -2.37 25.44
C ILE A 223 -3.37 -1.89 26.87
N PRO A 224 -2.54 -1.12 27.59
CA PRO A 224 -2.85 -0.68 28.95
C PRO A 224 -4.02 0.31 29.06
N ILE A 225 -4.34 1.03 27.97
CA ILE A 225 -5.39 2.04 27.92
C ILE A 225 -6.63 1.57 27.14
N ALA A 226 -6.70 0.28 26.81
CA ALA A 226 -7.83 -0.28 26.09
C ALA A 226 -9.16 -0.06 26.84
N PRO A 227 -10.26 0.26 26.15
CA PRO A 227 -11.60 0.45 26.75
C PRO A 227 -11.99 -0.74 27.63
N ALA A 228 -12.72 -0.56 28.72
CA ALA A 228 -13.21 -1.69 29.53
C ALA A 228 -14.00 -2.71 28.67
N LEU A 229 -13.95 -4.00 29.04
CA LEU A 229 -14.77 -5.00 28.36
C LEU A 229 -16.25 -4.66 28.57
N THR A 230 -17.06 -4.82 27.52
CA THR A 230 -18.51 -4.79 27.66
C THR A 230 -19.00 -6.08 28.34
N LEU A 231 -20.25 -6.09 28.82
CA LEU A 231 -20.85 -7.30 29.42
C LEU A 231 -20.82 -8.51 28.46
N ALA A 232 -21.10 -8.28 27.17
CA ALA A 232 -21.05 -9.31 26.15
C ALA A 232 -19.62 -9.83 25.92
N GLU A 233 -18.63 -8.94 25.87
CA GLU A 233 -17.23 -9.34 25.74
C GLU A 233 -16.73 -10.11 26.98
N GLU A 234 -17.14 -9.70 28.18
CA GLU A 234 -16.85 -10.43 29.41
C GLU A 234 -17.44 -11.84 29.41
N GLU A 235 -18.68 -11.98 28.90
CA GLU A 235 -19.34 -13.26 28.76
C GLU A 235 -18.62 -14.17 27.75
N ILE A 236 -18.24 -13.65 26.59
CA ILE A 236 -17.43 -14.40 25.60
C ILE A 236 -16.12 -14.89 26.22
N ILE A 237 -15.41 -14.00 26.94
CA ILE A 237 -14.15 -14.35 27.61
C ILE A 237 -14.40 -15.44 28.66
N LYS A 238 -15.45 -15.29 29.47
CA LYS A 238 -15.81 -16.24 30.52
C LYS A 238 -16.17 -17.61 29.93
N THR A 239 -17.00 -17.65 28.91
CA THR A 239 -17.42 -18.87 28.21
C THR A 239 -16.22 -19.56 27.56
N SER A 240 -15.36 -18.81 26.86
CA SER A 240 -14.13 -19.34 26.26
C SER A 240 -13.18 -19.95 27.29
N VAL A 241 -12.98 -19.27 28.43
CA VAL A 241 -12.17 -19.79 29.53
C VAL A 241 -12.78 -21.03 30.17
N ASN A 242 -14.10 -21.08 30.33
CA ASN A 242 -14.80 -22.25 30.86
C ASN A 242 -14.65 -23.46 29.93
N ILE A 243 -14.77 -23.25 28.61
CA ILE A 243 -14.54 -24.29 27.61
C ILE A 243 -13.09 -24.80 27.70
N ALA A 244 -12.11 -23.89 27.68
CA ALA A 244 -10.69 -24.25 27.81
C ALA A 244 -10.41 -25.04 29.11
N ASN A 245 -11.00 -24.60 30.23
CA ASN A 245 -10.88 -25.28 31.52
C ASN A 245 -11.54 -26.67 31.54
N GLY A 246 -12.69 -26.82 30.87
CA GLY A 246 -13.38 -28.09 30.72
C GLY A 246 -12.56 -29.12 29.92
N ILE A 247 -11.87 -28.66 28.87
CA ILE A 247 -11.08 -29.53 27.98
C ILE A 247 -9.81 -30.06 28.65
N PHE A 248 -9.32 -29.52 29.77
CA PHE A 248 -8.24 -30.17 30.53
C PHE A 248 -8.62 -31.57 31.07
N LYS A 249 -9.91 -31.91 31.10
CA LYS A 249 -10.40 -33.26 31.41
C LYS A 249 -10.31 -34.21 30.20
N ALA A 250 -9.97 -33.70 29.02
CA ALA A 250 -9.90 -34.46 27.78
C ALA A 250 -8.64 -35.31 27.68
N LYS A 251 -8.73 -36.40 26.92
CA LYS A 251 -7.57 -37.25 26.61
C LYS A 251 -6.82 -36.66 25.42
N ARG A 252 -5.48 -36.66 25.51
CA ARG A 252 -4.61 -36.34 24.37
C ARG A 252 -4.86 -37.34 23.24
N ILE A 253 -4.90 -36.87 22.00
CA ILE A 253 -5.11 -37.74 20.83
C ILE A 253 -3.89 -38.67 20.67
N THR A 254 -4.15 -39.98 20.69
CA THR A 254 -3.13 -41.02 20.50
C THR A 254 -2.40 -40.80 19.17
N GLY A 255 -1.07 -40.73 19.22
CA GLY A 255 -0.22 -40.45 18.04
C GLY A 255 0.34 -39.03 17.97
N THR A 256 -0.19 -38.08 18.76
CA THR A 256 0.32 -36.69 18.80
C THR A 256 1.29 -36.44 19.96
N VAL A 257 1.72 -37.51 20.67
CA VAL A 257 2.49 -37.41 21.93
C VAL A 257 3.85 -36.75 21.74
N ASN A 258 4.46 -36.98 20.58
CA ASN A 258 5.77 -36.43 20.22
C ASN A 258 5.67 -35.16 19.35
N ASP A 259 4.46 -34.69 19.05
CA ASP A 259 4.27 -33.45 18.31
C ASP A 259 4.67 -32.27 19.20
N LEU A 260 5.26 -31.24 18.60
CA LEU A 260 5.50 -29.93 19.23
C LEU A 260 4.18 -29.24 19.65
N ILE A 261 3.07 -29.73 19.10
CA ILE A 261 1.71 -29.22 19.28
C ILE A 261 0.88 -30.34 19.90
N GLU A 262 0.55 -30.20 21.18
CA GLU A 262 -0.32 -31.15 21.89
C GLU A 262 -1.78 -30.96 21.41
N LYS A 263 -2.46 -32.04 21.02
CA LYS A 263 -3.85 -32.00 20.56
C LYS A 263 -4.74 -32.87 21.44
N PHE A 264 -5.89 -32.33 21.82
CA PHE A 264 -6.87 -32.95 22.72
C PHE A 264 -8.24 -32.96 22.06
N LEU A 265 -9.01 -34.02 22.31
CA LEU A 265 -10.39 -34.15 21.83
C LEU A 265 -11.28 -34.55 22.99
N TYR A 266 -12.35 -33.80 23.20
CA TYR A 266 -13.39 -34.06 24.19
C TYR A 266 -14.75 -34.18 23.51
N ARG A 267 -15.61 -35.05 24.03
CA ARG A 267 -17.03 -35.12 23.67
C ARG A 267 -17.83 -35.19 24.95
N ASP A 268 -18.83 -34.31 25.07
CA ASP A 268 -19.68 -34.21 26.26
C ASP A 268 -20.49 -35.49 26.51
N SER A 269 -20.85 -36.21 25.43
CA SER A 269 -21.57 -37.49 25.47
C SER A 269 -21.36 -38.30 24.18
N GLU A 270 -21.81 -39.55 24.16
CA GLU A 270 -21.78 -40.39 22.96
C GLU A 270 -22.71 -39.79 21.88
N GLY A 271 -22.10 -39.21 20.84
CA GLY A 271 -22.82 -38.44 19.80
C GLY A 271 -22.95 -36.93 20.05
N GLY A 272 -22.46 -36.42 21.19
CA GLY A 272 -22.45 -34.99 21.52
C GLY A 272 -21.41 -34.18 20.74
N ALA A 273 -21.42 -32.85 20.98
CA ALA A 273 -20.48 -31.90 20.41
C ALA A 273 -19.03 -32.32 20.67
N ALA A 274 -18.17 -32.20 19.66
CA ALA A 274 -16.76 -32.51 19.77
C ALA A 274 -15.95 -31.22 19.94
N TRP A 275 -15.19 -31.15 21.01
CA TRP A 275 -14.34 -30.02 21.36
C TRP A 275 -12.88 -30.38 21.15
N GLY A 276 -12.15 -29.55 20.42
CA GLY A 276 -10.72 -29.68 20.22
C GLY A 276 -9.96 -28.65 21.04
N MET A 277 -8.83 -29.05 21.65
CA MET A 277 -7.85 -28.09 22.18
C MET A 277 -6.50 -28.39 21.58
N THR A 278 -5.79 -27.32 21.23
CA THR A 278 -4.42 -27.36 20.79
C THR A 278 -3.57 -26.54 21.74
N LYS A 279 -2.45 -27.10 22.18
CA LYS A 279 -1.50 -26.42 23.08
C LYS A 279 -0.11 -26.51 22.48
N ALA A 280 0.57 -25.37 22.40
CA ALA A 280 1.94 -25.27 21.91
C ALA A 280 2.75 -24.40 22.85
N ASN A 281 4.03 -24.74 23.01
CA ASN A 281 5.02 -23.85 23.61
C ASN A 281 5.75 -23.13 22.49
N VAL A 282 5.69 -21.81 22.47
CA VAL A 282 6.31 -20.98 21.44
C VAL A 282 7.41 -20.17 22.11
N ASP A 283 8.60 -20.16 21.52
CA ASP A 283 9.75 -19.37 22.00
C ASP A 283 9.63 -17.91 21.51
N VAL A 284 8.55 -17.25 21.94
CA VAL A 284 8.25 -15.85 21.63
C VAL A 284 7.49 -15.23 22.80
N ALA A 285 7.67 -13.93 23.01
CA ALA A 285 6.89 -13.22 24.03
C ALA A 285 5.39 -13.28 23.69
N ALA A 286 4.55 -13.55 24.70
CA ALA A 286 3.10 -13.68 24.52
C ALA A 286 2.46 -12.43 23.89
N ILE A 287 3.00 -11.24 24.20
CA ILE A 287 2.54 -9.98 23.62
C ILE A 287 2.82 -9.88 22.12
N THR A 288 3.96 -10.41 21.67
CA THR A 288 4.31 -10.45 20.24
C THR A 288 3.37 -11.41 19.51
N LEU A 289 3.15 -12.61 20.05
CA LEU A 289 2.18 -13.54 19.46
C LEU A 289 0.77 -12.95 19.40
N PHE A 290 0.37 -12.25 20.46
CA PHE A 290 -0.91 -11.54 20.48
C PHE A 290 -1.01 -10.50 19.37
N THR A 291 0.05 -9.71 19.13
CA THR A 291 0.05 -8.71 18.05
C THR A 291 -0.13 -9.33 16.67
N GLU A 292 0.48 -10.50 16.40
CA GLU A 292 0.33 -11.19 15.12
C GLU A 292 -1.09 -11.75 14.91
N LEU A 293 -1.74 -12.17 16.00
CA LEU A 293 -3.11 -12.69 15.96
C LEU A 293 -4.16 -11.58 15.84
N TRP A 294 -3.86 -10.39 16.37
CA TRP A 294 -4.80 -9.27 16.42
C TRP A 294 -4.73 -8.36 15.18
N LEU A 295 -3.54 -8.11 14.65
CA LEU A 295 -3.33 -7.17 13.55
C LEU A 295 -3.47 -7.84 12.19
N LEU A 296 -4.73 -8.13 11.84
CA LEU A 296 -5.11 -8.82 10.61
C LEU A 296 -5.04 -7.96 9.33
N ASP A 297 -4.82 -6.66 9.47
CA ASP A 297 -4.80 -5.64 8.42
C ASP A 297 -3.38 -5.12 8.11
N THR A 298 -2.35 -5.85 8.55
CA THR A 298 -0.96 -5.58 8.16
C THR A 298 -0.74 -5.86 6.69
N TYR A 299 0.25 -5.19 6.08
CA TYR A 299 0.60 -5.43 4.68
C TYR A 299 1.06 -6.88 4.46
N ASP A 300 1.78 -7.45 5.42
CA ASP A 300 2.19 -8.87 5.39
C ASP A 300 0.97 -9.80 5.35
N HIS A 301 -0.03 -9.63 6.23
CA HIS A 301 -1.24 -10.46 6.23
C HIS A 301 -2.09 -10.29 4.98
N ILE A 302 -2.25 -9.05 4.48
CA ILE A 302 -2.98 -8.78 3.24
C ILE A 302 -2.32 -9.47 2.04
N GLY A 303 -1.00 -9.67 2.08
CA GLY A 303 -0.24 -10.38 1.05
C GLY A 303 -0.40 -11.91 1.08
N GLU A 304 -1.00 -12.49 2.13
CA GLU A 304 -1.13 -13.94 2.27
C GLU A 304 -2.17 -14.53 1.31
N THR A 305 -1.80 -15.59 0.59
CA THR A 305 -2.63 -16.16 -0.48
C THR A 305 -3.52 -17.34 -0.05
N LYS A 306 -3.42 -17.79 1.20
CA LYS A 306 -4.08 -19.03 1.68
C LYS A 306 -5.43 -18.79 2.36
N SER A 307 -5.60 -17.62 2.97
CA SER A 307 -6.84 -17.19 3.61
C SER A 307 -7.13 -15.77 3.18
N ALA A 308 -8.26 -15.56 2.50
CA ALA A 308 -8.69 -14.23 2.11
C ALA A 308 -9.50 -13.64 3.26
N ILE A 309 -8.82 -12.93 4.16
CA ILE A 309 -9.48 -11.98 5.06
C ILE A 309 -10.10 -10.93 4.15
N ARG A 310 -11.42 -10.81 4.19
CA ARG A 310 -12.17 -9.94 3.29
C ARG A 310 -12.25 -8.55 3.87
N GLU A 311 -12.66 -8.47 5.14
CA GLU A 311 -12.95 -7.23 5.83
C GLU A 311 -12.59 -7.40 7.31
N VAL A 312 -12.04 -6.33 7.89
CA VAL A 312 -11.66 -6.23 9.29
C VAL A 312 -12.21 -4.92 9.83
N TRP A 313 -12.99 -4.99 10.89
CA TRP A 313 -13.52 -3.85 11.63
C TRP A 313 -12.96 -3.88 13.05
N LYS A 314 -12.52 -2.73 13.53
CA LYS A 314 -11.89 -2.55 14.85
C LYS A 314 -12.63 -1.49 15.62
N ASP A 315 -12.58 -1.61 16.95
CA ASP A 315 -13.04 -0.59 17.88
C ASP A 315 -14.52 -0.18 17.68
N LEU A 316 -15.34 -1.13 17.22
CA LEU A 316 -16.77 -0.94 16.97
C LEU A 316 -17.46 -0.54 18.27
N ASP A 317 -18.24 0.54 18.24
CA ASP A 317 -19.03 1.05 19.38
C ASP A 317 -18.23 1.25 20.68
N GLY A 318 -16.94 1.59 20.56
CA GLY A 318 -16.05 1.81 21.70
C GLY A 318 -15.65 0.53 22.44
N THR A 319 -15.92 -0.63 21.86
CA THR A 319 -15.40 -1.92 22.32
C THR A 319 -13.91 -2.02 22.03
N ARG A 320 -13.23 -2.99 22.65
CA ARG A 320 -11.87 -3.40 22.25
C ARG A 320 -11.91 -4.60 21.29
N GLY A 321 -13.07 -4.84 20.69
CA GLY A 321 -13.36 -5.97 19.82
C GLY A 321 -12.85 -5.76 18.39
N LEU A 322 -12.64 -6.87 17.70
CA LEU A 322 -12.32 -6.94 16.29
C LEU A 322 -13.33 -7.88 15.64
N GLN A 323 -14.08 -7.36 14.68
CA GLN A 323 -14.91 -8.17 13.81
C GLN A 323 -14.14 -8.40 12.52
N TYR A 324 -14.18 -9.62 11.97
CA TYR A 324 -13.66 -9.85 10.63
C TYR A 324 -14.40 -10.97 9.94
N THR A 325 -14.37 -10.89 8.60
CA THR A 325 -14.93 -11.89 7.72
C THR A 325 -13.80 -12.55 6.94
N THR A 326 -13.72 -13.87 7.00
CA THR A 326 -12.72 -14.66 6.27
C THR A 326 -13.37 -15.78 5.47
N SER A 327 -12.85 -16.03 4.27
CA SER A 327 -13.21 -17.23 3.51
C SER A 327 -12.08 -18.25 3.53
N VAL A 328 -12.40 -19.47 3.97
CA VAL A 328 -11.47 -20.60 4.04
C VAL A 328 -11.84 -21.59 2.96
N SER A 329 -10.89 -21.83 2.05
CA SER A 329 -11.01 -22.91 1.07
C SER A 329 -10.77 -24.25 1.72
N LEU A 330 -11.73 -25.16 1.56
CA LEU A 330 -11.67 -26.50 2.13
C LEU A 330 -11.13 -27.51 1.11
N PRO A 331 -10.68 -28.70 1.56
CA PRO A 331 -10.24 -29.76 0.66
C PRO A 331 -11.30 -30.12 -0.39
N SER A 332 -10.85 -30.67 -1.52
CA SER A 332 -11.73 -31.05 -2.64
C SER A 332 -12.90 -31.92 -2.17
N GLY A 333 -14.11 -31.57 -2.62
CA GLY A 333 -15.37 -32.22 -2.22
C GLY A 333 -16.15 -31.45 -1.15
N PHE A 334 -15.54 -30.45 -0.50
CA PHE A 334 -16.23 -29.54 0.42
C PHE A 334 -16.44 -28.17 -0.22
N LYS A 335 -17.55 -27.50 0.14
CA LYS A 335 -17.78 -26.11 -0.23
C LYS A 335 -16.93 -25.22 0.67
N ASP A 336 -16.30 -24.21 0.07
CA ASP A 336 -15.64 -23.12 0.78
C ASP A 336 -16.59 -22.51 1.81
N ARG A 337 -16.04 -22.10 2.95
CA ARG A 337 -16.82 -21.54 4.05
C ARG A 337 -16.47 -20.09 4.30
N LEU A 338 -17.50 -19.30 4.55
CA LEU A 338 -17.40 -17.95 5.08
C LEU A 338 -17.52 -18.03 6.60
N PHE A 339 -16.65 -17.31 7.30
CA PHE A 339 -16.72 -17.15 8.74
C PHE A 339 -16.82 -15.66 9.04
N GLU A 340 -17.85 -15.28 9.78
CA GLU A 340 -18.04 -13.96 10.34
C GLU A 340 -17.87 -14.09 11.85
N THR A 341 -16.87 -13.39 12.38
CA THR A 341 -16.46 -13.63 13.77
C THR A 341 -16.21 -12.34 14.50
N TRP A 342 -16.57 -12.36 15.78
CA TRP A 342 -16.20 -11.36 16.76
C TRP A 342 -15.03 -11.89 17.60
N ILE A 343 -13.94 -11.14 17.67
CA ILE A 343 -12.82 -11.42 18.54
C ILE A 343 -12.76 -10.34 19.62
N THR A 344 -12.57 -10.73 20.87
CA THR A 344 -12.19 -9.82 21.96
C THR A 344 -11.04 -10.40 22.75
N TRP A 345 -10.47 -9.62 23.67
CA TRP A 345 -9.33 -10.06 24.47
C TRP A 345 -9.30 -9.48 25.88
N ALA A 346 -8.75 -10.26 26.81
CA ALA A 346 -8.56 -9.86 28.20
C ALA A 346 -7.11 -10.08 28.63
N ILE A 347 -6.67 -9.29 29.61
CA ILE A 347 -5.41 -9.53 30.32
C ILE A 347 -5.74 -10.10 31.68
N ARG A 348 -5.05 -11.18 32.06
CA ARG A 348 -5.07 -11.71 33.42
C ARG A 348 -3.66 -11.80 33.98
N VAL A 349 -3.58 -11.88 35.31
CA VAL A 349 -2.34 -12.16 36.01
C VAL A 349 -2.53 -13.48 36.74
N ASP A 350 -1.95 -14.54 36.19
CA ASP A 350 -2.05 -15.90 36.72
C ASP A 350 -0.68 -16.30 37.27
N ALA A 351 -0.60 -16.62 38.57
CA ALA A 351 0.65 -16.97 39.25
C ALA A 351 1.80 -15.97 39.01
N GLY A 352 1.47 -14.66 39.00
CA GLY A 352 2.44 -13.58 38.78
C GLY A 352 2.89 -13.41 37.32
N ARG A 353 2.31 -14.17 36.38
CA ARG A 353 2.58 -14.03 34.94
C ARG A 353 1.41 -13.36 34.25
N ARG A 354 1.72 -12.49 33.28
CA ARG A 354 0.69 -11.87 32.44
C ARG A 354 0.22 -12.88 31.39
N THR A 355 -1.07 -13.16 31.40
CA THR A 355 -1.76 -13.99 30.42
C THR A 355 -2.60 -13.10 29.51
N PHE A 356 -2.51 -13.31 28.20
CA PHE A 356 -3.42 -12.72 27.23
C PHE A 356 -4.43 -13.79 26.82
N ILE A 357 -5.71 -13.48 26.95
CA ILE A 357 -6.81 -14.34 26.52
C ILE A 357 -7.39 -13.69 25.29
N ILE A 358 -7.42 -14.41 24.18
CA ILE A 358 -8.10 -14.00 22.95
C ILE A 358 -9.27 -14.95 22.81
N ALA A 359 -10.48 -14.42 22.77
CA ALA A 359 -11.70 -15.18 22.62
C ALA A 359 -12.36 -14.83 21.29
N ILE A 360 -12.81 -15.86 20.58
CA ILE A 360 -13.40 -15.76 19.25
C ILE A 360 -14.80 -16.37 19.36
N SER A 361 -15.79 -15.64 18.88
CA SER A 361 -17.18 -16.05 18.81
C SER A 361 -17.70 -15.87 17.39
N PRO A 362 -18.56 -16.77 16.87
CA PRO A 362 -19.41 -16.45 15.73
C PRO A 362 -20.18 -15.16 16.02
N ILE A 363 -20.41 -14.34 14.98
CA ILE A 363 -21.12 -13.07 15.15
C ILE A 363 -22.56 -13.28 15.65
N GLU A 364 -23.19 -14.37 15.23
CA GLU A 364 -24.55 -14.73 15.63
C GLU A 364 -24.66 -15.07 17.12
N GLU A 365 -23.56 -15.46 17.76
CA GLU A 365 -23.47 -15.71 19.20
C GLU A 365 -23.13 -14.43 20.00
N TYR A 366 -22.69 -13.35 19.34
CA TYR A 366 -22.42 -12.06 19.98
C TYR A 366 -23.63 -11.12 20.00
N GLU A 367 -24.47 -11.16 18.97
CA GLU A 367 -25.67 -10.33 18.86
C GLU A 367 -26.89 -10.86 19.65
N ALA A 368 -26.77 -12.06 20.24
CA ALA A 368 -27.82 -12.73 21.02
C ALA A 368 -27.85 -12.24 22.48
#